data_AF-A0A413FG49-F1
#
_entry.id   AF-A0A413FG49-F1
#
_cell.length_a   1.000
_cell.length_b   1.000
_cell.length_c   1.000
_cell.angle_alpha   90.00
_cell.angle_beta   90.00
_cell.angle_gamma   90.00
#
_symmetry.space_group_name_H-M   'P 1'
#
loop_
_entity.id
_entity.type
_entity.pdbx_description
1 polymer ?
#
loop_
_entity_poly.entity_id
_entity_poly.type
_entity_poly.pdbx_seq_one_letter_code
_entity_poly.pdbx_strand_id
1 'polypeptide(L)'
;METVKQIRIPVIADSVLSPEFFYGDGTGIYFVTGDDQYGRITFENLDSVKICRGEVMPYKVDYSLGDRGTWIYQVENSKWQQERFDYENRYYGKSYEFGGDVNEMLTDFKHYLFSFHDQFIEVIARGFWFEKSESSLFGKKLMEGHPFLPLPEDPVERITAHSLTSQIRKNPKPKAQLVADAQFCSQKICEFALELDGTATVDHTLLLSYRNGKLVSTLRGYFGRRGVEFDGFASLEQVIPLVENYMGEVFERRRFL
;
A
#
# COMPACT_ATOMS: atom_id res chain seq x y z
N MET A 1 -5.29 3.15 -26.57
CA MET A 1 -4.70 1.79 -26.65
C MET A 1 -3.95 1.56 -25.36
N GLU A 2 -4.14 0.42 -24.71
CA GLU A 2 -3.42 0.10 -23.46
C GLU A 2 -1.93 -0.10 -23.76
N THR A 3 -1.09 0.48 -22.92
CA THR A 3 0.37 0.42 -23.00
C THR A 3 0.92 0.10 -21.63
N VAL A 4 2.11 -0.49 -21.54
CA VAL A 4 2.74 -0.77 -20.25
C VAL A 4 3.95 0.13 -20.00
N LYS A 5 4.06 0.61 -18.76
CA LYS A 5 5.23 1.28 -18.22
C LYS A 5 6.00 0.31 -17.33
N GLN A 6 7.31 0.21 -17.54
CA GLN A 6 8.18 -0.65 -16.74
C GLN A 6 8.30 -0.16 -15.29
N ILE A 7 8.28 -1.09 -14.34
CA ILE A 7 8.63 -0.84 -12.94
C ILE A 7 9.86 -1.67 -12.60
N ARG A 8 10.89 -1.02 -12.07
CA ARG A 8 12.13 -1.67 -11.64
C ARG A 8 12.15 -1.81 -10.13
N ILE A 9 12.44 -3.02 -9.67
CA ILE A 9 12.68 -3.33 -8.26
C ILE A 9 13.99 -4.14 -8.16
N PRO A 10 14.65 -4.17 -6.98
CA PRO A 10 15.92 -4.90 -6.81
C PRO A 10 15.75 -6.43 -6.78
N VAL A 11 14.51 -6.94 -6.84
CA VAL A 11 14.21 -8.38 -6.86
C VAL A 11 13.85 -8.79 -8.29
N ILE A 12 14.67 -9.67 -8.88
CA ILE A 12 14.47 -10.16 -10.24
C ILE A 12 13.91 -11.58 -10.17
N ALA A 13 12.75 -11.81 -10.76
CA ALA A 13 12.17 -13.15 -10.88
C ALA A 13 13.04 -14.04 -11.78
N ASP A 14 13.04 -15.33 -11.51
CA ASP A 14 13.60 -16.30 -12.44
C ASP A 14 12.87 -16.21 -13.79
N SER A 15 13.65 -16.34 -14.87
CA SER A 15 13.16 -16.15 -16.23
C SER A 15 12.40 -17.33 -16.82
N VAL A 16 12.36 -18.47 -16.12
CA VAL A 16 11.80 -19.75 -16.59
C VAL A 16 10.75 -20.28 -15.62
N LEU A 17 11.00 -20.19 -14.31
CA LEU A 17 10.13 -20.79 -13.30
C LEU A 17 8.83 -20.00 -13.11
N SER A 18 7.73 -20.74 -13.07
CA SER A 18 6.40 -20.16 -12.83
C SER A 18 6.21 -19.76 -11.37
N PRO A 19 5.44 -18.68 -11.11
CA PRO A 19 5.12 -18.25 -9.76
C PRO A 19 3.92 -19.02 -9.20
N GLU A 20 3.73 -18.90 -7.88
CA GLU A 20 2.50 -19.28 -7.19
C GLU A 20 1.75 -18.01 -6.78
N PHE A 21 0.48 -17.89 -7.17
CA PHE A 21 -0.42 -16.87 -6.64
C PHE A 21 -1.26 -17.49 -5.53
N PHE A 22 -1.23 -16.88 -4.34
CA PHE A 22 -2.08 -17.30 -3.22
C PHE A 22 -3.11 -16.21 -2.92
N TYR A 23 -4.37 -16.61 -2.71
CA TYR A 23 -5.47 -15.72 -2.34
C TYR A 23 -6.05 -16.14 -0.98
N GLY A 24 -5.86 -15.30 0.04
CA GLY A 24 -6.22 -15.57 1.43
C GLY A 24 -5.32 -14.82 2.42
N ASP A 25 -5.12 -15.38 3.61
CA ASP A 25 -4.17 -14.86 4.60
C ASP A 25 -2.73 -14.96 4.08
N GLY A 26 -2.13 -13.82 3.77
CA GLY A 26 -0.85 -13.78 3.04
C GLY A 26 -1.03 -13.77 1.52
N THR A 27 -2.11 -13.17 1.02
CA THR A 27 -2.31 -12.94 -0.42
C THR A 27 -1.06 -12.32 -1.05
N GLY A 28 -0.58 -12.94 -2.13
CA GLY A 28 0.66 -12.52 -2.77
C GLY A 28 1.10 -13.41 -3.91
N ILE A 29 2.15 -12.96 -4.61
CA ILE A 29 2.87 -13.74 -5.62
C ILE A 29 4.16 -14.25 -4.99
N TYR A 30 4.38 -15.57 -5.05
CA TYR A 30 5.55 -16.24 -4.52
C TYR A 30 6.33 -16.84 -5.68
N PHE A 31 7.64 -16.60 -5.73
CA PHE A 31 8.44 -16.97 -6.90
C PHE A 31 9.89 -17.25 -6.52
N VAL A 32 10.60 -17.96 -7.40
CA VAL A 32 12.05 -18.12 -7.33
C VAL A 32 12.69 -16.93 -8.02
N THR A 33 13.76 -16.37 -7.45
CA THR A 33 14.51 -15.26 -8.05
C THR A 33 15.58 -15.78 -9.01
N GLY A 34 16.07 -14.93 -9.91
CA GLY A 34 17.11 -15.32 -10.88
C GLY A 34 18.48 -15.68 -10.27
N ASP A 35 18.62 -15.58 -8.95
CA ASP A 35 19.79 -16.03 -8.17
C ASP A 35 19.45 -17.14 -7.18
N ASP A 36 18.45 -17.97 -7.51
CA ASP A 36 18.03 -19.17 -6.76
C ASP A 36 17.60 -18.90 -5.30
N GLN A 37 17.10 -17.70 -5.02
CA GLN A 37 16.46 -17.34 -3.76
C GLN A 37 14.93 -17.29 -3.92
N TYR A 38 14.22 -16.84 -2.88
CA TYR A 38 12.75 -16.77 -2.86
C TYR A 38 12.28 -15.33 -2.75
N GLY A 39 11.37 -14.95 -3.65
CA GLY A 39 10.73 -13.65 -3.69
C GLY A 39 9.26 -13.72 -3.30
N ARG A 40 8.75 -12.61 -2.75
CA ARG A 40 7.33 -12.40 -2.49
C ARG A 40 6.90 -11.01 -2.93
N ILE A 41 5.77 -10.91 -3.64
CA ILE A 41 5.03 -9.67 -3.84
C ILE A 41 3.78 -9.70 -2.95
N THR A 42 3.55 -8.65 -2.18
CA THR A 42 2.32 -8.41 -1.40
C THR A 42 1.60 -7.17 -1.93
N PHE A 43 0.30 -7.05 -1.69
CA PHE A 43 -0.53 -5.99 -2.27
C PHE A 43 -1.15 -5.10 -1.19
N GLU A 44 -1.10 -3.78 -1.42
CA GLU A 44 -1.87 -2.81 -0.65
C GLU A 44 -3.26 -2.73 -1.27
N ASN A 45 -4.28 -3.15 -0.52
CA ASN A 45 -5.68 -3.18 -0.95
C ASN A 45 -5.85 -3.81 -2.35
N LEU A 46 -5.69 -5.13 -2.44
CA LEU A 46 -5.97 -5.87 -3.66
C LEU A 46 -7.48 -5.86 -3.96
N ASP A 47 -7.87 -5.33 -5.12
CA ASP A 47 -9.25 -5.36 -5.60
C ASP A 47 -9.55 -6.63 -6.39
N SER A 48 -8.72 -6.93 -7.39
CA SER A 48 -8.98 -8.03 -8.31
C SER A 48 -7.71 -8.58 -8.94
N VAL A 49 -7.82 -9.83 -9.42
CA VAL A 49 -6.71 -10.59 -10.03
C VAL A 49 -7.17 -11.29 -11.31
N LYS A 50 -6.29 -11.34 -12.30
CA LYS A 50 -6.37 -12.20 -13.48
C LYS A 50 -5.06 -12.97 -13.62
N ILE A 51 -5.16 -14.25 -13.98
CA ILE A 51 -3.98 -15.09 -14.24
C ILE A 51 -4.20 -15.72 -15.61
N CYS A 52 -3.22 -15.57 -16.49
CA CYS A 52 -3.27 -16.17 -17.81
C CYS A 52 -1.92 -16.78 -18.19
N ARG A 53 -1.94 -17.67 -19.18
CA ARG A 53 -0.74 -18.22 -19.81
C ARG A 53 -0.61 -17.71 -21.23
N GLY A 54 0.61 -17.47 -21.67
CA GLY A 54 0.92 -17.10 -23.06
C GLY A 54 2.39 -16.76 -23.25
N GLU A 55 2.90 -17.01 -24.44
CA GLU A 55 4.29 -16.71 -24.80
C GLU A 55 4.51 -15.21 -25.09
N VAL A 56 3.43 -14.49 -25.44
CA VAL A 56 3.49 -13.09 -25.87
C VAL A 56 2.72 -12.23 -24.89
N MET A 57 3.38 -11.17 -24.39
CA MET A 57 2.77 -10.24 -23.46
C MET A 57 1.57 -9.52 -24.11
N PRO A 58 0.41 -9.43 -23.41
CA PRO A 58 -0.84 -8.93 -24.00
C PRO A 58 -0.86 -7.41 -24.23
N TYR A 59 0.18 -6.68 -23.82
CA TYR A 59 0.27 -5.22 -23.92
C TYR A 59 1.45 -4.76 -24.74
N LYS A 60 1.29 -3.60 -25.39
CA LYS A 60 2.40 -2.96 -26.10
C LYS A 60 3.43 -2.42 -25.11
N VAL A 61 4.65 -2.90 -25.24
CA VAL A 61 5.82 -2.42 -24.49
C VAL A 61 6.47 -1.27 -25.22
N ASP A 62 6.80 -0.23 -24.48
CA ASP A 62 7.78 0.73 -24.93
C ASP A 62 9.20 0.19 -24.68
N TYR A 63 9.79 -0.43 -25.70
CA TYR A 63 11.16 -0.96 -25.65
C TYR A 63 12.24 0.14 -25.77
N SER A 64 11.87 1.43 -25.92
CA SER A 64 12.84 2.53 -26.01
C SER A 64 13.69 2.67 -24.75
N LEU A 65 13.22 2.13 -23.62
CA LEU A 65 13.94 2.10 -22.34
C LEU A 65 14.97 0.97 -22.24
N GLY A 66 15.10 0.12 -23.27
CA GLY A 66 16.11 -0.92 -23.42
C GLY A 66 16.28 -1.78 -22.16
N ASP A 67 15.54 -2.88 -22.03
CA ASP A 67 15.94 -3.84 -21.01
C ASP A 67 15.53 -5.29 -21.22
N ARG A 68 16.45 -6.18 -20.80
CA ARG A 68 16.26 -7.62 -20.60
C ARG A 68 16.15 -7.82 -19.08
N GLY A 69 15.02 -8.33 -18.57
CA GLY A 69 14.87 -8.69 -17.16
C GLY A 69 13.85 -7.87 -16.36
N THR A 70 13.17 -6.88 -16.98
CA THR A 70 11.98 -6.28 -16.38
C THR A 70 10.84 -7.30 -16.41
N TRP A 71 10.20 -7.51 -15.26
CA TRP A 71 9.10 -8.46 -15.11
C TRP A 71 7.88 -7.84 -14.43
N ILE A 72 7.93 -6.55 -14.08
CA ILE A 72 6.82 -5.81 -13.47
C ILE A 72 6.50 -4.58 -14.30
N TYR A 73 5.21 -4.37 -14.51
CA TYR A 73 4.69 -3.29 -15.33
C TYR A 73 3.45 -2.66 -14.70
N GLN A 74 3.25 -1.38 -14.97
CA GLN A 74 1.98 -0.68 -14.79
C GLN A 74 1.29 -0.56 -16.14
N VAL A 75 0.02 -0.98 -16.22
CA VAL A 75 -0.80 -0.83 -17.42
C VAL A 75 -1.44 0.56 -17.41
N GLU A 76 -1.10 1.36 -18.41
CA GLU A 76 -1.64 2.71 -18.63
C GLU A 76 -2.93 2.67 -19.45
N ASN A 77 -3.86 3.56 -19.12
CA ASN A 77 -5.19 3.64 -19.74
C ASN A 77 -5.97 2.32 -19.65
N SER A 78 -5.88 1.65 -18.49
CA SER A 78 -6.46 0.32 -18.32
C SER A 78 -7.98 0.33 -18.45
N LYS A 79 -8.49 -0.44 -19.41
CA LYS A 79 -9.92 -0.69 -19.57
C LYS A 79 -10.49 -1.50 -18.42
N TRP A 80 -9.72 -2.48 -17.94
CA TRP A 80 -10.15 -3.32 -16.82
C TRP A 80 -10.32 -2.51 -15.53
N GLN A 81 -9.43 -1.56 -15.26
CA GLN A 81 -9.59 -0.64 -14.12
C GLN A 81 -10.85 0.24 -14.27
N GLN A 82 -11.12 0.74 -15.48
CA GLN A 82 -12.35 1.48 -15.76
C GLN A 82 -13.60 0.61 -15.56
N GLU A 83 -13.59 -0.64 -16.02
CA GLU A 83 -14.68 -1.60 -15.81
C GLU A 83 -14.93 -1.87 -14.33
N ARG A 84 -13.87 -2.00 -13.52
CA ARG A 84 -13.98 -2.15 -12.07
C ARG A 84 -14.58 -0.91 -11.43
N PHE A 85 -14.13 0.29 -11.79
CA PHE A 85 -14.73 1.54 -11.34
C PHE A 85 -16.22 1.63 -11.71
N ASP A 86 -16.59 1.34 -12.95
CA ASP A 86 -17.98 1.42 -13.42
C ASP A 86 -18.88 0.45 -12.65
N TYR A 87 -18.38 -0.76 -12.35
CA TYR A 87 -19.05 -1.74 -11.50
C TYR A 87 -19.25 -1.20 -10.08
N GLU A 88 -18.18 -0.79 -9.41
CA GLU A 88 -18.23 -0.32 -8.01
C GLU A 88 -19.13 0.91 -7.87
N ASN A 89 -19.04 1.84 -8.82
CA ASN A 89 -19.86 3.04 -8.83
C ASN A 89 -21.34 2.73 -9.05
N ARG A 90 -21.65 1.77 -9.93
CA ARG A 90 -23.04 1.37 -10.20
C ARG A 90 -23.69 0.68 -9.02
N TYR A 91 -22.97 -0.20 -8.33
CA TYR A 91 -23.57 -1.07 -7.30
C TYR A 91 -23.41 -0.54 -5.88
N TYR A 92 -22.31 0.15 -5.57
CA TYR A 92 -22.04 0.68 -4.24
C TYR A 92 -22.10 2.22 -4.21
N GLY A 93 -21.53 2.87 -5.22
CA GLY A 93 -21.51 4.34 -5.34
C GLY A 93 -21.04 5.01 -4.05
N LYS A 94 -21.94 5.73 -3.36
CA LYS A 94 -21.65 6.40 -2.08
C LYS A 94 -21.38 5.46 -0.89
N SER A 95 -21.67 4.18 -1.04
CA SER A 95 -21.46 3.15 0.00
C SER A 95 -20.16 2.38 -0.21
N TYR A 96 -19.37 2.70 -1.24
CA TYR A 96 -18.06 2.09 -1.48
C TYR A 96 -17.20 2.19 -0.21
N GLU A 97 -16.60 1.08 0.22
CA GLU A 97 -15.80 0.98 1.46
C GLU A 97 -16.47 1.62 2.71
N PHE A 98 -17.79 1.46 2.88
CA PHE A 98 -18.57 1.99 4.02
C PHE A 98 -18.56 3.54 4.14
N GLY A 99 -18.65 4.23 2.99
CA GLY A 99 -18.70 5.69 2.93
C GLY A 99 -17.41 6.34 2.43
N GLY A 100 -16.55 5.56 1.79
CA GLY A 100 -15.39 6.00 1.03
C GLY A 100 -15.76 6.66 -0.31
N ASP A 101 -14.73 6.97 -1.09
CA ASP A 101 -14.86 7.64 -2.38
C ASP A 101 -14.54 6.66 -3.51
N VAL A 102 -15.54 6.25 -4.28
CA VAL A 102 -15.36 5.30 -5.40
C VAL A 102 -14.36 5.81 -6.46
N ASN A 103 -14.14 7.13 -6.53
CA ASN A 103 -13.12 7.71 -7.40
C ASN A 103 -11.69 7.29 -6.99
N GLU A 104 -11.47 6.78 -5.78
CA GLU A 104 -10.20 6.19 -5.36
C GLU A 104 -9.79 5.03 -6.27
N MET A 105 -10.74 4.28 -6.85
CA MET A 105 -10.45 3.25 -7.85
C MET A 105 -9.71 3.81 -9.08
N LEU A 106 -9.90 5.09 -9.40
CA LEU A 106 -9.22 5.75 -10.51
C LEU A 106 -7.98 6.55 -10.07
N THR A 107 -7.94 7.05 -8.83
CA THR A 107 -6.85 7.92 -8.36
C THR A 107 -5.75 7.20 -7.60
N ASP A 108 -6.10 6.11 -6.91
CA ASP A 108 -5.22 5.43 -5.94
C ASP A 108 -4.86 4.03 -6.42
N PHE A 109 -5.81 3.31 -7.01
CA PHE A 109 -5.56 1.99 -7.57
C PHE A 109 -4.81 2.09 -8.90
N LYS A 110 -4.06 1.04 -9.21
CA LYS A 110 -3.32 0.88 -10.45
C LYS A 110 -3.47 -0.55 -10.94
N HIS A 111 -3.46 -0.72 -12.25
CA HIS A 111 -3.38 -2.02 -12.88
C HIS A 111 -1.91 -2.41 -13.04
N TYR A 112 -1.49 -3.45 -12.35
CA TYR A 112 -0.16 -4.02 -12.43
C TYR A 112 -0.16 -5.34 -13.21
N LEU A 113 0.92 -5.58 -13.95
CA LEU A 113 1.20 -6.81 -14.67
C LEU A 113 2.54 -7.35 -14.21
N PHE A 114 2.56 -8.61 -13.80
CA PHE A 114 3.75 -9.38 -13.45
C PHE A 114 3.93 -10.49 -14.49
N SER A 115 5.08 -10.48 -15.17
CA SER A 115 5.39 -11.34 -16.32
C SER A 115 6.43 -12.40 -15.94
N PHE A 116 6.04 -13.66 -15.96
CA PHE A 116 6.88 -14.81 -15.62
C PHE A 116 6.87 -15.82 -16.77
N HIS A 117 7.89 -15.79 -17.64
CA HIS A 117 7.96 -16.63 -18.84
C HIS A 117 6.60 -16.73 -19.57
N ASP A 118 5.94 -17.90 -19.52
CA ASP A 118 4.64 -18.17 -20.17
C ASP A 118 3.43 -17.89 -19.27
N GLN A 119 3.58 -17.13 -18.19
CA GLN A 119 2.52 -16.82 -17.24
C GLN A 119 2.51 -15.33 -16.89
N PHE A 120 1.32 -14.75 -16.91
CA PHE A 120 1.08 -13.38 -16.49
C PHE A 120 0.13 -13.35 -15.31
N ILE A 121 0.46 -12.55 -14.32
CA ILE A 121 -0.43 -12.22 -13.20
C ILE A 121 -0.73 -10.73 -13.31
N GLU A 122 -2.00 -10.40 -13.49
CA GLU A 122 -2.50 -9.03 -13.53
C GLU A 122 -3.31 -8.77 -12.28
N VAL A 123 -3.14 -7.59 -11.68
CA VAL A 123 -3.89 -7.19 -10.48
C VAL A 123 -4.30 -5.73 -10.57
N ILE A 124 -5.42 -5.40 -9.92
CA ILE A 124 -5.77 -4.03 -9.57
C ILE A 124 -5.56 -3.89 -8.06
N ALA A 125 -4.64 -3.01 -7.66
CA ALA A 125 -4.28 -2.76 -6.26
C ALA A 125 -3.85 -1.31 -6.07
N ARG A 126 -3.91 -0.77 -4.84
CA ARG A 126 -3.36 0.57 -4.55
C ARG A 126 -1.84 0.63 -4.64
N GLY A 127 -1.19 -0.50 -4.36
CA GLY A 127 0.24 -0.64 -4.41
C GLY A 127 0.67 -2.08 -4.23
N PHE A 128 1.99 -2.30 -4.29
CA PHE A 128 2.59 -3.58 -3.96
C PHE A 128 3.89 -3.37 -3.20
N TRP A 129 4.32 -4.39 -2.47
CA TRP A 129 5.63 -4.44 -1.83
C TRP A 129 6.34 -5.74 -2.19
N PHE A 130 7.67 -5.74 -2.12
CA PHE A 130 8.50 -6.88 -2.49
C PHE A 130 9.45 -7.27 -1.36
N GLU A 131 9.68 -8.58 -1.24
CA GLU A 131 10.60 -9.18 -0.28
C GLU A 131 11.46 -10.25 -0.95
N LYS A 132 12.61 -10.55 -0.34
CA LYS A 132 13.55 -11.56 -0.81
C LYS A 132 14.18 -12.28 0.38
N SER A 133 14.33 -13.59 0.31
CA SER A 133 14.96 -14.41 1.35
C SER A 133 15.64 -15.64 0.75
N GLU A 134 16.69 -16.14 1.43
CA GLU A 134 17.34 -17.42 1.12
C GLU A 134 16.41 -18.63 1.32
N SER A 135 15.32 -18.46 2.08
CA SER A 135 14.34 -19.51 2.37
C SER A 135 12.96 -19.15 1.84
N SER A 136 12.13 -20.16 1.56
CA SER A 136 10.78 -19.94 1.04
C SER A 136 9.96 -19.02 1.96
N LEU A 137 9.37 -17.99 1.33
CA LEU A 137 8.49 -17.01 1.97
C LEU A 137 7.02 -17.49 2.02
N PHE A 138 6.67 -18.59 1.34
CA PHE A 138 5.31 -19.12 1.33
C PHE A 138 4.86 -19.54 2.73
N GLY A 139 3.69 -19.04 3.15
CA GLY A 139 3.16 -19.27 4.49
C GLY A 139 3.97 -18.64 5.63
N LYS A 140 4.96 -17.78 5.33
CA LYS A 140 5.76 -17.06 6.34
C LYS A 140 5.15 -15.68 6.62
N LYS A 141 5.41 -15.18 7.83
CA LYS A 141 5.05 -13.80 8.21
C LYS A 141 5.77 -12.78 7.32
N LEU A 142 5.27 -11.55 7.32
CA LEU A 142 5.95 -10.41 6.71
C LEU A 142 7.30 -10.18 7.41
N MET A 143 8.33 -9.86 6.63
CA MET A 143 9.66 -9.53 7.16
C MET A 143 9.61 -8.24 7.98
N GLU A 144 10.53 -8.11 8.92
CA GLU A 144 10.67 -6.91 9.72
C GLU A 144 10.85 -5.67 8.83
N GLY A 145 10.17 -4.57 9.19
CA GLY A 145 10.19 -3.34 8.41
C GLY A 145 9.30 -3.33 7.15
N HIS A 146 8.50 -4.38 6.91
CA HIS A 146 7.49 -4.37 5.85
C HIS A 146 6.47 -3.25 6.06
N PRO A 147 6.08 -2.47 5.02
CA PRO A 147 5.16 -1.33 5.14
C PRO A 147 3.78 -1.64 5.75
N PHE A 148 3.35 -2.91 5.73
CA PHE A 148 2.04 -3.33 6.22
C PHE A 148 2.08 -3.73 7.70
N LEU A 149 3.27 -3.93 8.28
CA LEU A 149 3.42 -4.15 9.70
C LEU A 149 3.27 -2.84 10.49
N PRO A 150 2.82 -2.90 11.77
CA PRO A 150 2.82 -1.75 12.67
C PRO A 150 4.21 -1.12 12.81
N LEU A 151 4.27 0.16 13.15
CA LEU A 151 5.55 0.79 13.46
C LEU A 151 6.10 0.30 14.81
N PRO A 152 7.43 0.30 15.00
CA PRO A 152 8.04 -0.04 16.28
C PRO A 152 7.50 0.82 17.43
N GLU A 153 7.38 0.20 18.61
CA GLU A 153 6.90 0.88 19.82
C GLU A 153 7.99 1.65 20.56
N ASP A 154 9.22 1.79 20.04
CA ASP A 154 10.31 2.52 20.68
C ASP A 154 11.19 3.15 19.58
N PRO A 155 11.54 4.45 19.63
CA PRO A 155 11.18 5.47 20.63
C PRO A 155 9.78 6.10 20.44
N VAL A 156 9.11 6.31 21.57
CA VAL A 156 7.77 6.93 21.64
C VAL A 156 7.88 8.36 22.14
N GLU A 157 7.62 9.32 21.26
CA GLU A 157 7.24 10.66 21.69
C GLU A 157 5.79 10.63 22.20
N ARG A 158 5.44 11.44 23.20
CA ARG A 158 4.07 11.50 23.73
C ARG A 158 3.51 12.90 23.61
N ILE A 159 2.23 12.98 23.29
CA ILE A 159 1.43 14.20 23.37
C ILE A 159 0.32 13.99 24.39
N THR A 160 -0.02 15.05 25.13
CA THR A 160 -1.08 15.02 26.12
C THR A 160 -2.03 16.17 25.85
N ALA A 161 -3.30 15.85 25.66
CA ALA A 161 -4.38 16.82 25.44
C ALA A 161 -5.66 16.31 26.11
N HIS A 162 -6.46 17.21 26.68
CA HIS A 162 -7.73 16.85 27.32
C HIS A 162 -7.61 15.72 28.36
N SER A 163 -6.52 15.70 29.15
CA SER A 163 -6.19 14.63 30.13
C SER A 163 -5.97 13.22 29.55
N LEU A 164 -5.93 13.09 28.22
CA LEU A 164 -5.58 11.86 27.52
C LEU A 164 -4.14 11.96 27.03
N THR A 165 -3.48 10.81 26.90
CA THR A 165 -2.12 10.69 26.36
C THR A 165 -2.16 9.87 25.09
N SER A 166 -1.47 10.33 24.05
CA SER A 166 -1.27 9.59 22.81
C SER A 166 0.23 9.39 22.54
N GLN A 167 0.58 8.17 22.17
CA GLN A 167 1.91 7.76 21.74
C GLN A 167 2.09 8.10 20.27
N ILE A 168 3.22 8.71 19.92
CA ILE A 168 3.66 8.93 18.55
C ILE A 168 4.75 7.92 18.22
N ARG A 169 4.42 6.94 17.38
CA ARG A 169 5.34 5.93 16.87
C ARG A 169 5.83 6.37 15.51
N LYS A 170 7.14 6.58 15.34
CA LYS A 170 7.72 7.10 14.09
C LYS A 170 8.32 5.98 13.27
N ASN A 171 8.24 6.11 11.95
CA ASN A 171 8.95 5.20 11.08
C ASN A 171 10.46 5.44 11.21
N PRO A 172 11.26 4.40 11.50
CA PRO A 172 12.71 4.55 11.67
C PRO A 172 13.44 4.85 10.34
N LYS A 173 12.80 4.59 9.19
CA LYS A 173 13.40 4.86 7.88
C LYS A 173 13.57 6.37 7.65
N PRO A 174 14.70 6.81 7.06
CA PRO A 174 14.87 8.21 6.67
C PRO A 174 13.80 8.67 5.69
N LYS A 175 13.43 9.96 5.74
CA LYS A 175 12.47 10.58 4.82
C LYS A 175 12.73 10.26 3.35
N ALA A 176 13.99 10.34 2.91
CA ALA A 176 14.36 10.06 1.52
C ALA A 176 14.01 8.62 1.11
N GLN A 177 14.21 7.64 2.02
CA GLN A 177 13.84 6.25 1.80
C GLN A 177 12.31 6.10 1.75
N LEU A 178 11.57 6.74 2.65
CA LEU A 178 10.09 6.71 2.63
C LEU A 178 9.53 7.26 1.32
N VAL A 179 10.11 8.33 0.80
CA VAL A 179 9.70 8.93 -0.49
C VAL A 179 10.00 7.97 -1.66
N ALA A 180 11.14 7.30 -1.64
CA ALA A 180 11.49 6.30 -2.66
C ALA A 180 10.54 5.09 -2.59
N ASP A 181 10.31 4.56 -1.39
CA ASP A 181 9.45 3.41 -1.14
C ASP A 181 7.97 3.71 -1.47
N ALA A 182 7.52 4.96 -1.29
CA ALA A 182 6.15 5.42 -1.59
C ALA A 182 5.75 5.28 -3.07
N GLN A 183 6.70 5.04 -3.97
CA GLN A 183 6.41 4.76 -5.38
C GLN A 183 5.72 3.40 -5.57
N PHE A 184 5.95 2.44 -4.66
CA PHE A 184 5.45 1.07 -4.77
C PHE A 184 4.14 0.88 -3.99
N CYS A 185 4.07 1.38 -2.75
CA CYS A 185 2.87 1.39 -1.91
C CYS A 185 2.96 2.48 -0.84
N SER A 186 1.86 2.77 -0.15
CA SER A 186 1.86 3.77 0.92
C SER A 186 2.84 3.40 2.04
N GLN A 187 3.55 4.41 2.54
CA GLN A 187 4.50 4.27 3.64
C GLN A 187 3.98 4.98 4.89
N LYS A 188 4.02 4.32 6.04
CA LYS A 188 3.70 4.98 7.31
C LYS A 188 4.78 6.01 7.64
N ILE A 189 4.41 7.26 7.88
CA ILE A 189 5.30 8.28 8.46
C ILE A 189 5.32 8.12 9.98
N CYS A 190 4.13 8.10 10.58
CA CYS A 190 3.94 7.84 12.00
C CYS A 190 2.55 7.25 12.27
N GLU A 191 2.42 6.63 13.43
CA GLU A 191 1.17 6.17 14.02
C GLU A 191 0.94 6.91 15.34
N PHE A 192 -0.32 7.25 15.60
CA PHE A 192 -0.78 7.79 16.87
C PHE A 192 -1.56 6.69 17.58
N ALA A 193 -1.17 6.38 18.81
CA ALA A 193 -1.83 5.38 19.63
C ALA A 193 -2.30 5.98 20.95
N LEU A 194 -3.60 6.19 21.06
CA LEU A 194 -4.26 6.70 22.26
C LEU A 194 -4.18 5.68 23.40
N GLU A 195 -3.71 6.14 24.56
CA GLU A 195 -3.64 5.36 25.79
C GLU A 195 -4.98 5.47 26.54
N LEU A 196 -5.73 4.36 26.59
CA LEU A 196 -6.99 4.26 27.31
C LEU A 196 -6.97 2.99 28.17
N ASP A 197 -7.37 3.12 29.43
CA ASP A 197 -7.59 1.97 30.33
C ASP A 197 -6.36 1.04 30.42
N GLY A 198 -5.15 1.62 30.38
CA GLY A 198 -3.88 0.90 30.43
C GLY A 198 -3.43 0.28 29.11
N THR A 199 -4.14 0.50 28.01
CA THR A 199 -3.82 -0.03 26.67
C THR A 199 -3.61 1.09 25.66
N ALA A 200 -2.52 1.03 24.88
CA ALA A 200 -2.30 1.93 23.74
C ALA A 200 -2.86 1.30 22.46
N THR A 201 -3.80 1.96 21.80
CA THR A 201 -4.42 1.48 20.55
C THR A 201 -4.22 2.50 19.45
N VAL A 202 -3.71 2.07 18.28
CA VAL A 202 -3.54 2.96 17.12
C VAL A 202 -4.90 3.47 16.66
N ASP A 203 -5.10 4.78 16.75
CA ASP A 203 -6.32 5.47 16.34
C ASP A 203 -6.13 6.29 15.06
N HIS A 204 -4.90 6.75 14.78
CA HIS A 204 -4.56 7.42 13.53
C HIS A 204 -3.24 6.92 12.94
N THR A 205 -3.15 6.94 11.61
CA THR A 205 -1.91 6.68 10.87
C THR A 205 -1.72 7.78 9.84
N LEU A 206 -0.53 8.40 9.85
CA LEU A 206 -0.10 9.32 8.81
C LEU A 206 0.64 8.52 7.74
N LEU A 207 0.06 8.43 6.55
CA LEU A 207 0.59 7.69 5.41
C LEU A 207 1.16 8.64 4.36
N LEU A 208 2.23 8.24 3.69
CA LEU A 208 2.84 8.90 2.53
C LEU A 208 2.58 8.03 1.30
N SER A 209 2.05 8.61 0.22
CA SER A 209 1.77 7.87 -1.02
C SER A 209 1.85 8.77 -2.25
N TYR A 210 1.93 8.15 -3.44
CA TYR A 210 1.76 8.86 -4.71
C TYR A 210 0.33 8.73 -5.21
N ARG A 211 -0.38 9.85 -5.32
CA ARG A 211 -1.73 9.94 -5.85
C ARG A 211 -1.73 10.82 -7.09
N ASN A 212 -2.19 10.30 -8.23
CA ASN A 212 -2.14 10.99 -9.53
C ASN A 212 -0.74 11.59 -9.85
N GLY A 213 0.33 10.85 -9.53
CA GLY A 213 1.70 11.29 -9.75
C GLY A 213 2.23 12.35 -8.79
N LYS A 214 1.44 12.78 -7.79
CA LYS A 214 1.86 13.71 -6.75
C LYS A 214 2.10 12.97 -5.44
N LEU A 215 3.19 13.33 -4.76
CA LEU A 215 3.47 12.86 -3.42
C LEU A 215 2.55 13.58 -2.43
N VAL A 216 1.77 12.84 -1.66
CA VAL A 216 0.83 13.37 -0.66
C VAL A 216 0.96 12.60 0.65
N SER A 217 0.69 13.29 1.76
CA SER A 217 0.50 12.66 3.05
C SER A 217 -0.98 12.65 3.40
N THR A 218 -1.48 11.57 4.01
CA THR A 218 -2.87 11.46 4.42
C THR A 218 -2.93 10.97 5.86
N LEU A 219 -3.56 11.76 6.73
CA LEU A 219 -3.90 11.33 8.09
C LEU A 219 -5.21 10.53 8.03
N ARG A 220 -5.13 9.22 8.21
CA ARG A 220 -6.29 8.33 8.29
C ARG A 220 -6.60 8.03 9.75
N GLY A 221 -7.85 8.24 10.15
CA GLY A 221 -8.36 7.86 11.47
C GLY A 221 -9.03 6.49 11.46
N TYR A 222 -9.50 6.09 12.64
CA TYR A 222 -10.30 4.88 12.84
C TYR A 222 -11.63 4.93 12.04
N PHE A 223 -12.04 3.82 11.40
CA PHE A 223 -13.25 3.67 10.57
C PHE A 223 -13.29 4.38 9.20
N GLY A 224 -12.19 4.43 8.45
CA GLY A 224 -12.26 4.64 6.99
C GLY A 224 -12.81 5.99 6.51
N ARG A 225 -13.04 6.96 7.41
CA ARG A 225 -13.40 8.33 7.02
C ARG A 225 -12.28 8.93 6.19
N ARG A 226 -12.65 9.68 5.15
CA ARG A 226 -11.74 10.39 4.25
C ARG A 226 -10.69 11.14 5.08
N GLY A 227 -9.44 10.69 4.96
CA GLY A 227 -8.34 11.25 5.72
C GLY A 227 -8.06 12.70 5.32
N VAL A 228 -7.42 13.46 6.21
CA VAL A 228 -6.95 14.82 5.89
C VAL A 228 -5.69 14.70 5.04
N GLU A 229 -5.72 15.30 3.86
CA GLU A 229 -4.61 15.27 2.89
C GLU A 229 -3.71 16.50 3.03
N PHE A 230 -2.42 16.30 2.86
CA PHE A 230 -1.39 17.33 2.88
C PHE A 230 -0.48 17.18 1.66
N ASP A 231 -0.06 18.30 1.08
CA ASP A 231 0.90 18.30 -0.01
C ASP A 231 2.28 17.81 0.46
N GLY A 232 2.82 16.79 -0.20
CA GLY A 232 4.15 16.25 0.09
C GLY A 232 4.21 15.51 1.43
N PHE A 233 5.31 15.73 2.16
CA PHE A 233 5.59 15.06 3.43
C PHE A 233 5.13 15.94 4.59
N ALA A 234 4.03 15.56 5.26
CA ALA A 234 3.47 16.33 6.36
C ALA A 234 4.37 16.34 7.60
N SER A 235 4.41 17.47 8.31
CA SER A 235 5.07 17.60 9.60
C SER A 235 4.14 17.21 10.76
N LEU A 236 4.72 16.88 11.92
CA LEU A 236 3.91 16.65 13.13
C LEU A 236 3.13 17.90 13.55
N GLU A 237 3.66 19.10 13.35
CA GLU A 237 2.98 20.36 13.69
C GLU A 237 1.67 20.54 12.91
N GLN A 238 1.61 20.05 11.68
CA GLN A 238 0.38 20.08 10.87
C GLN A 238 -0.66 19.07 11.35
N VAL A 239 -0.22 17.95 11.94
CA VAL A 239 -1.04 16.77 12.21
C VAL A 239 -1.51 16.72 13.66
N ILE A 240 -0.66 17.14 14.62
CA ILE A 240 -0.96 17.13 16.06
C ILE A 240 -2.30 17.82 16.37
N PRO A 241 -2.61 19.01 15.85
CA PRO A 241 -3.89 19.67 16.17
C PRO A 241 -5.13 18.84 15.80
N LEU A 242 -5.04 18.03 14.74
CA LEU A 242 -6.14 17.15 14.32
C LEU A 242 -6.31 15.97 15.27
N VAL A 243 -5.19 15.41 15.74
CA VAL A 243 -5.17 14.32 16.73
C VAL A 243 -5.68 14.83 18.08
N GLU A 244 -5.25 16.01 18.52
CA GLU A 244 -5.73 16.63 19.77
C GLU A 244 -7.24 16.90 19.73
N ASN A 245 -7.76 17.36 18.60
CA ASN A 245 -9.21 17.53 18.43
C ASN A 245 -9.96 16.20 18.60
N TYR A 246 -9.46 15.11 18.01
CA TYR A 246 -10.02 13.78 18.22
C TYR A 246 -9.94 13.33 19.69
N MET A 247 -8.82 13.58 20.37
CA MET A 247 -8.68 13.31 21.80
C MET A 247 -9.74 14.07 22.62
N GLY A 248 -10.04 15.32 22.25
CA GLY A 248 -11.14 16.09 22.84
C GLY A 248 -12.51 15.43 22.64
N GLU A 249 -12.80 14.93 21.44
CA GLU A 249 -14.04 14.18 21.18
C GLU A 249 -14.15 12.91 22.03
N VAL A 250 -13.05 12.15 22.16
CA VAL A 250 -13.02 10.94 22.99
C VAL A 250 -13.23 11.29 24.47
N PHE A 251 -12.55 12.33 24.96
CA PHE A 251 -12.69 12.80 26.33
C PHE A 251 -14.16 13.14 26.65
N GLU A 252 -14.81 13.94 25.80
CA GLU A 252 -16.22 14.32 26.02
C GLU A 252 -17.15 13.11 25.96
N ARG A 253 -16.97 12.17 25.01
CA ARG A 253 -17.78 10.94 24.96
C ARG A 253 -17.66 10.12 26.24
N ARG A 254 -16.45 10.05 26.83
CA ARG A 254 -16.19 9.32 28.08
C ARG A 254 -16.74 10.00 29.33
N ARG A 255 -17.09 11.30 29.28
CA ARG A 255 -17.77 11.98 30.42
C ARG A 255 -19.23 11.56 30.59
N PHE A 256 -19.84 11.02 29.55
CA PHE A 256 -21.24 10.59 29.53
C PHE A 256 -21.40 9.06 29.67
N LEU A 257 -20.29 8.34 29.91
CA LEU A 257 -20.24 6.90 30.21
C LEU A 257 -19.96 6.71 31.70
#